data_AF-A0AAX2I4F0-F1
#
_entry.id   AF-A0AAX2I4F0-F1
#
_cell.length_a   1.000
_cell.length_b   1.000
_cell.length_c   1.000
_cell.angle_alpha   90.00
_cell.angle_beta   90.00
_cell.angle_gamma   90.00
#
_symmetry.space_group_name_H-M   'P 1'
#
loop_
_entity.id
_entity.type
_entity.pdbx_description
1 polymer ?
#
loop_
_entity_poly.entity_id
_entity_poly.type
_entity_poly.pdbx_seq_one_letter_code
_entity_poly.pdbx_strand_id
1 'polypeptide(L)' 'MSGELDRSSASEWAFAIIDDDHIRVSDQVVWKVLQCLGGADLPITDREYLYEKEDFNCWLNEIDSHE' A
#
# COMPACT_ATOMS: atom_id res chain seq x y z
N MET A 1 5.20 -2.20 20.78
CA MET A 1 5.95 -2.11 19.52
C MET A 1 5.47 -0.86 18.82
N SER A 2 6.25 0.21 18.83
CA SER A 2 5.94 1.40 18.04
C SER A 2 6.31 1.05 16.60
N GLY A 3 5.37 0.43 15.88
CA GLY A 3 5.51 0.02 14.49
C GLY A 3 5.43 1.23 13.56
N GLU A 4 6.34 2.19 13.75
CA GLU A 4 6.49 3.33 12.85
C GLU A 4 7.28 2.84 11.63
N LEU A 5 6.55 2.28 10.66
CA LEU A 5 7.06 2.06 9.32
C LEU A 5 6.92 3.36 8.55
N ASP A 6 8.02 3.87 8.00
CA ASP A 6 7.96 5.04 7.15
C ASP A 6 7.33 4.70 5.78
N ARG A 7 6.79 5.73 5.12
CA ARG A 7 6.04 5.58 3.86
C ARG A 7 6.89 4.98 2.74
N SER A 8 8.19 5.30 2.68
CA SER A 8 9.11 4.74 1.68
C SER A 8 9.34 3.25 1.91
N SER A 9 9.53 2.83 3.15
CA SER A 9 9.67 1.41 3.52
C SER A 9 8.40 0.62 3.20
N ALA A 10 7.21 1.20 3.45
CA ALA A 10 5.94 0.57 3.10
C ALA A 10 5.77 0.42 1.58
N SER A 11 6.15 1.44 0.82
CA SER A 11 6.13 1.44 -0.65
C SER A 11 7.10 0.43 -1.24
N GLU A 12 8.33 0.38 -0.76
CA GLU A 12 9.34 -0.57 -1.20
C GLU A 12 8.93 -2.03 -0.92
N TRP A 13 8.37 -2.29 0.27
CA TRP A 13 7.83 -3.60 0.61
C TRP A 13 6.71 -4.05 -0.34
N ALA A 14 5.77 -3.15 -0.64
CA ALA A 14 4.68 -3.46 -1.55
C ALA A 14 5.18 -3.72 -2.97
N PHE A 15 6.15 -2.93 -3.44
CA PHE A 15 6.80 -3.15 -4.73
C PHE A 15 7.52 -4.49 -4.79
N ALA A 16 8.25 -4.88 -3.75
CA ALA A 16 8.94 -6.17 -3.70
C ALA A 16 7.97 -7.35 -3.84
N ILE A 17 6.74 -7.23 -3.32
CA ILE A 17 5.70 -8.25 -3.49
C ILE A 17 5.15 -8.26 -4.92
N ILE A 18 4.94 -7.09 -5.51
CA ILE A 18 4.39 -6.94 -6.87
C ILE A 18 5.38 -7.42 -7.93
N ASP A 19 6.67 -7.16 -7.73
CA ASP A 19 7.76 -7.51 -8.65
C ASP A 19 8.16 -8.99 -8.57
N ASP A 20 7.83 -9.69 -7.47
CA ASP A 20 8.14 -11.10 -7.28
C ASP A 20 7.14 -12.01 -8.03
N ASP A 21 7.56 -12.52 -9.19
CA ASP A 21 6.82 -13.48 -10.02
C ASP A 21 6.42 -14.78 -9.29
N HIS A 22 7.02 -15.10 -8.14
CA HIS A 22 6.66 -16.26 -7.33
C HIS A 22 5.46 -16.01 -6.41
N ILE A 23 5.17 -14.75 -6.08
CA ILE A 23 4.07 -14.40 -5.19
C ILE A 23 2.78 -14.23 -6.01
N ARG A 24 1.73 -14.96 -5.61
CA ARG A 24 0.40 -14.83 -6.22
C ARG A 24 -0.62 -14.36 -5.20
N VAL A 25 -1.01 -13.11 -5.33
CA VAL A 25 -2.12 -12.52 -4.57
C VAL A 25 -3.40 -12.75 -5.35
N SER A 26 -4.25 -13.64 -4.85
CA SER A 26 -5.52 -13.99 -5.50
C SER A 26 -6.68 -13.09 -5.08
N ASP A 27 -6.60 -12.52 -3.88
CA ASP A 27 -7.56 -11.55 -3.39
C ASP A 27 -7.40 -10.22 -4.12
N GLN A 28 -8.48 -9.78 -4.77
CA GLN A 28 -8.47 -8.57 -5.60
C GLN A 28 -8.36 -7.29 -4.77
N VAL A 29 -8.91 -7.28 -3.56
CA VAL A 29 -8.83 -6.14 -2.64
C VAL A 29 -7.40 -6.02 -2.13
N VAL A 30 -6.81 -7.12 -1.68
CA VAL A 30 -5.41 -7.13 -1.23
C VAL A 30 -4.48 -6.73 -2.37
N TRP A 31 -4.71 -7.22 -3.60
CA TRP A 31 -3.91 -6.85 -4.76
C TRP A 31 -4.00 -5.34 -5.08
N LYS A 32 -5.22 -4.78 -5.08
CA LYS A 32 -5.44 -3.33 -5.28
C LYS A 32 -4.70 -2.52 -4.22
N VAL A 33 -4.81 -2.90 -2.94
CA VAL A 33 -4.15 -2.19 -1.85
C VAL A 33 -2.63 -2.26 -2.00
N LEU A 34 -2.05 -3.40 -2.37
CA LEU A 34 -0.62 -3.51 -2.66
C LEU A 34 -0.18 -2.56 -3.77
N GLN A 35 -0.93 -2.48 -4.87
CA GLN A 35 -0.62 -1.55 -5.96
C GLN A 35 -0.63 -0.08 -5.50
N CYS A 36 -1.63 0.31 -4.69
CA CYS A 36 -1.68 1.65 -4.10
C CYS A 36 -0.53 1.89 -3.13
N LEU A 37 -0.21 0.90 -2.29
CA LEU A 37 0.88 1.00 -1.33
C LEU A 37 2.25 1.09 -2.03
N GLY A 38 2.45 0.39 -3.14
CA GLY A 38 3.62 0.56 -3.99
C GLY A 38 3.78 2.01 -4.44
N GLY A 39 2.70 2.66 -4.87
CA GLY A 39 2.69 4.09 -5.19
C GLY A 39 2.71 5.03 -3.98
N ALA A 40 2.71 4.51 -2.74
CA ALA A 40 2.57 5.32 -1.54
C ALA A 40 3.67 6.34 -1.38
N ASP A 41 4.89 6.09 -1.88
CA ASP A 41 6.02 7.02 -1.75
C ASP A 41 6.10 8.09 -2.85
N LEU A 42 5.24 8.04 -3.87
CA LEU A 42 5.36 8.93 -5.02
C LEU A 42 4.93 10.38 -4.70
N PRO A 43 5.78 11.38 -5.00
CA PRO A 43 5.39 12.78 -4.94
C PRO A 43 4.51 13.15 -6.13
N ILE A 44 3.61 14.13 -5.95
CA ILE A 44 2.80 14.69 -7.05
C ILE A 44 2.89 16.21 -7.09
N THR A 45 2.35 16.82 -8.15
CA THR A 45 2.51 18.26 -8.38
C THR A 45 1.67 19.11 -7.41
N ASP A 46 0.47 18.66 -7.06
CA ASP A 46 -0.51 19.44 -6.28
C ASP A 46 -0.46 19.22 -4.76
N ARG A 47 0.23 18.16 -4.30
CA ARG A 47 0.41 17.83 -2.87
C ARG A 47 1.70 17.05 -2.69
N GLU A 48 2.17 16.99 -1.44
CA GLU A 48 3.43 16.32 -1.10
C GLU A 48 3.46 14.88 -1.61
N TYR A 49 2.35 14.14 -1.46
CA TYR A 49 2.26 12.70 -1.72
C TYR A 49 0.95 12.27 -2.40
N LEU A 50 0.98 11.18 -3.17
CA LEU A 50 -0.22 10.64 -3.85
C LEU A 50 -1.28 10.11 -2.88
N TYR A 51 -0.90 9.67 -1.70
CA TYR A 51 -1.82 9.10 -0.72
C TYR A 51 -1.55 9.68 0.66
N GLU A 52 -2.62 9.88 1.41
CA GLU A 52 -2.62 10.48 2.74
C GLU A 52 -3.14 9.48 3.77
N LYS A 53 -3.01 9.81 5.05
CA LYS A 53 -3.38 8.92 6.18
C LYS A 53 -4.78 8.32 6.05
N GLU A 54 -5.72 9.08 5.51
CA GLU A 54 -7.11 8.64 5.28
C GLU A 54 -7.21 7.50 4.26
N ASP A 55 -6.39 7.52 3.21
CA ASP A 55 -6.32 6.44 2.22
C ASP A 55 -5.84 5.13 2.87
N PHE A 56 -4.79 5.19 3.69
CA PHE A 56 -4.29 4.02 4.42
C PHE A 56 -5.35 3.42 5.36
N ASN A 57 -6.10 4.27 6.08
CA ASN A 57 -7.19 3.79 6.93
C ASN A 57 -8.34 3.18 6.10
N CYS A 58 -8.63 3.75 4.93
CA CYS A 58 -9.63 3.21 4.02
C CYS A 58 -9.23 1.81 3.55
N TRP A 59 -7.98 1.61 3.11
CA TRP A 59 -7.48 0.31 2.67
C TRP A 59 -7.51 -0.75 3.78
N LEU A 60 -7.14 -0.37 5.01
CA LEU A 60 -7.23 -1.27 6.16
C LEU A 60 -8.67 -1.72 6.40
N ASN A 61 -9.64 -0.80 6.32
CA ASN A 61 -11.05 -1.14 6.45
C ASN A 61 -11.56 -2.00 5.28
N GLU A 62 -11.10 -1.73 4.04
CA GLU A 62 -11.43 -2.55 2.87
C GLU A 62 -10.95 -4.00 3.07
N ILE A 63 -9.75 -4.20 3.64
CA ILE A 63 -9.20 -5.53 3.93
C ILE A 63 -9.99 -6.22 5.05
N ASP A 64 -10.20 -5.54 6.19
CA ASP A 64 -10.90 -6.10 7.36
C ASP A 64 -12.36 -6.47 7.05
N SER A 65 -13.02 -5.67 6.20
CA SER A 65 -14.40 -5.92 5.77
C SER A 65 -14.52 -7.02 4.70
N HIS A 66 -13.40 -7.55 4.20
CA HIS A 66 -13.36 -8.61 3.19
C HIS A 66 -13.08 -10.01 3.76
N GLU A 67 -12.96 -10.14 5.09
CA GLU A 67 -12.79 -11.41 5.82
C GLU A 67 -14.12 -12.15 6.14
#